data_AF-A0A9E5TQS2-F1
#
_entry.id   AF-A0A9E5TQS2-F1
#
_cell.length_a   1.000
_cell.length_b   1.000
_cell.length_c   1.000
_cell.angle_alpha   90.00
_cell.angle_beta   90.00
_cell.angle_gamma   90.00
#
_symmetry.space_group_name_H-M   'P 1'
#
loop_
_entity.id
_entity.type
_entity.pdbx_description
1 polymer ?
#
loop_
_entity_poly.entity_id
_entity_poly.type
_entity_poly.pdbx_seq_one_letter_code
_entity_poly.pdbx_strand_id
1 'polypeptide(L)'
;MEEKESSGKAIPFFPHHFLKEVIVMCIIMAVLSILATFFPGHMEEPADPFVTPTHLKPEWYFLANYKFLQMAEYLDFLGSWAPKLIGILAQMFVVLVLMFFPFFDKNPERHPRRRPVMIFVGLVSIIIYGILVYLGYVK
;
A
#
# COMPACT_ATOMS: atom_id res chain seq x y z
N MET A 1 35.65 1.04 3.59
CA MET A 1 34.25 0.88 3.18
C MET A 1 34.31 0.33 1.77
N GLU A 2 34.34 -1.00 1.65
CA GLU A 2 34.51 -1.69 0.36
C GLU A 2 33.29 -1.43 -0.53
N GLU A 3 33.55 -0.76 -1.63
CA GLU A 3 32.75 -0.81 -2.85
C GLU A 3 32.67 -2.28 -3.28
N LYS A 4 31.63 -3.00 -2.85
CA LYS A 4 31.27 -4.26 -3.48
C LYS A 4 30.68 -3.91 -4.84
N GLU A 5 31.56 -3.87 -5.83
CA GLU A 5 31.29 -3.75 -7.26
C GLU A 5 30.01 -4.51 -7.61
N SER A 6 29.06 -3.84 -8.26
CA SER A 6 27.98 -4.54 -8.90
C SER A 6 28.59 -5.49 -9.94
N SER A 7 28.51 -6.78 -9.68
CA SER A 7 28.96 -7.87 -10.56
C SER A 7 28.07 -8.02 -11.80
N GLY A 8 27.80 -6.89 -12.45
CA GLY A 8 27.07 -6.74 -13.71
C GLY A 8 27.59 -5.48 -14.37
N LYS A 9 27.91 -5.55 -15.67
CA LYS A 9 28.40 -4.40 -16.44
C LYS A 9 27.45 -3.21 -16.24
N ALA A 10 27.91 -2.16 -15.55
CA ALA A 10 27.16 -0.93 -15.42
C ALA A 10 26.99 -0.30 -16.80
N ILE A 11 25.75 -0.08 -17.22
CA ILE A 11 25.40 0.55 -18.50
C ILE A 11 25.15 2.03 -18.22
N PRO A 12 25.61 2.97 -19.07
CA PRO A 12 25.32 4.39 -18.88
C PRO A 12 23.79 4.64 -18.87
N PHE A 13 23.36 5.56 -17.99
CA PHE A 13 21.95 5.93 -17.84
C PHE A 13 21.34 6.36 -19.17
N PHE A 14 22.01 7.26 -19.89
CA PHE A 14 21.64 7.67 -21.22
C PHE A 14 22.56 7.00 -22.25
N PRO A 15 22.04 6.53 -23.39
CA PRO A 15 20.62 6.53 -23.80
C PRO A 15 19.85 5.30 -23.32
N HIS A 16 20.54 4.24 -22.93
CA HIS A 16 19.95 2.90 -22.82
C HIS A 16 18.89 2.76 -21.73
N HIS A 17 19.20 3.14 -20.48
CA HIS A 17 18.25 3.03 -19.38
C HIS A 17 17.11 4.04 -19.54
N PHE A 18 17.44 5.29 -19.91
CA PHE A 18 16.44 6.33 -20.17
C PHE A 18 15.39 5.91 -21.21
N LEU A 19 15.81 5.38 -22.36
CA LEU A 19 14.88 4.91 -23.39
C LEU A 19 14.00 3.76 -22.89
N LYS A 20 14.55 2.84 -22.09
CA LYS A 20 13.78 1.76 -21.47
C LYS A 20 12.70 2.29 -20.53
N GLU A 21 13.03 3.27 -19.68
CA GLU A 21 12.06 3.91 -18.78
C GLU A 21 10.96 4.65 -19.55
N VAL A 22 11.31 5.35 -20.65
CA VAL A 22 10.32 6.00 -21.53
C VAL A 22 9.37 4.98 -22.16
N ILE A 23 9.88 3.84 -22.65
CA ILE A 23 9.05 2.77 -23.20
C ILE A 23 8.07 2.24 -22.14
N VAL A 24 8.56 1.97 -20.92
CA VAL A 24 7.72 1.51 -19.81
C VAL A 24 6.64 2.55 -19.46
N MET A 25 7.00 3.83 -19.41
CA MET A 25 6.07 4.92 -19.19
C MET A 25 4.98 4.96 -20.28
N CYS A 26 5.35 4.86 -21.56
CA CYS A 26 4.40 4.83 -22.66
C CYS A 26 3.44 3.63 -22.56
N ILE A 27 3.93 2.45 -22.17
CA ILE A 27 3.09 1.27 -21.95
C ILE A 27 2.10 1.50 -20.80
N ILE A 28 2.55 2.01 -19.66
CA ILE A 28 1.67 2.31 -18.52
C ILE A 28 0.60 3.33 -18.92
N MET A 29 0.98 4.40 -19.62
CA MET A 29 0.04 5.42 -20.11
C MET A 29 -0.98 4.84 -21.09
N ALA A 30 -0.56 3.96 -21.99
CA ALA A 30 -1.46 3.28 -22.92
C ALA A 30 -2.47 2.40 -22.16
N VAL A 31 -2.01 1.61 -21.18
CA VAL A 31 -2.88 0.77 -20.34
C VAL A 31 -3.89 1.63 -19.57
N LEU A 32 -3.44 2.72 -18.93
CA LEU A 32 -4.34 3.63 -18.20
C LEU A 32 -5.37 4.29 -19.12
N SER A 33 -4.97 4.69 -20.33
CA SER A 33 -5.87 5.29 -21.32
C SER A 33 -6.93 4.30 -21.81
N ILE A 34 -6.53 3.03 -22.02
CA ILE A 34 -7.46 1.94 -22.35
C ILE A 34 -8.44 1.73 -21.20
N LEU A 35 -7.95 1.59 -19.95
CA LEU A 35 -8.83 1.43 -18.79
C LEU A 35 -9.82 2.59 -18.65
N ALA A 36 -9.37 3.83 -18.77
CA ALA A 36 -10.22 5.00 -18.63
C ALA A 36 -11.30 5.09 -19.73
N THR A 37 -10.99 4.63 -20.95
CA THR A 37 -11.92 4.68 -22.09
C THR A 37 -12.95 3.55 -22.02
N PHE A 38 -12.51 2.32 -21.69
CA PHE A 38 -13.39 1.14 -21.70
C PHE A 38 -14.09 0.87 -20.36
N PHE A 39 -13.54 1.37 -19.25
CA PHE A 39 -14.08 1.24 -17.90
C PHE A 39 -14.15 2.62 -17.23
N PRO A 40 -14.97 3.56 -17.75
CA PRO A 40 -15.12 4.86 -17.12
C PRO A 40 -15.68 4.70 -15.70
N GLY A 41 -15.17 5.50 -14.77
CA GLY A 41 -15.70 5.55 -13.41
C GLY A 41 -17.18 5.94 -13.40
N HIS A 42 -17.93 5.40 -12.45
CA HIS A 42 -19.31 5.82 -12.21
C HIS A 42 -19.31 7.29 -11.76
N MET A 43 -20.14 8.12 -12.38
CA MET A 43 -20.39 9.47 -11.87
C MET A 43 -21.45 9.39 -10.77
N GLU A 44 -21.07 9.79 -9.56
CA GLU A 44 -21.99 9.87 -8.42
C GLU A 44 -22.90 11.09 -8.55
N GLU A 45 -24.03 11.06 -7.84
CA GLU A 45 -24.93 12.22 -7.76
C GLU A 45 -24.23 13.41 -7.07
N PRO A 46 -24.64 14.66 -7.35
CA PRO A 46 -24.11 15.83 -6.65
C PRO A 46 -24.20 15.66 -5.14
N ALA A 47 -23.12 16.03 -4.43
CA ALA A 47 -23.04 15.85 -2.99
C ALA A 47 -24.13 16.65 -2.23
N ASP A 48 -24.88 15.97 -1.37
CA ASP A 48 -25.84 16.56 -0.44
C ASP A 48 -25.28 16.49 1.00
N PRO A 49 -25.07 17.62 1.70
CA PRO A 49 -24.53 17.62 3.06
C PRO A 49 -25.49 17.06 4.12
N PHE A 50 -26.78 16.90 3.81
CA PHE A 50 -27.79 16.40 4.75
C PHE A 50 -28.13 14.92 4.56
N VAL A 51 -27.63 14.30 3.49
CA VAL A 51 -27.94 12.90 3.15
C VAL A 51 -26.65 12.11 2.99
N THR A 52 -26.46 11.13 3.87
CA THR A 52 -25.37 10.15 3.74
C THR A 52 -25.81 9.00 2.82
N PRO A 53 -25.13 8.74 1.70
CA PRO A 53 -25.46 7.61 0.82
C PRO A 53 -25.34 6.27 1.56
N THR A 54 -26.25 5.33 1.26
CA THR A 54 -26.35 4.04 1.95
C THR A 54 -25.23 3.06 1.59
N HIS A 55 -24.54 3.26 0.46
CA HIS A 55 -23.46 2.41 -0.03
C HIS A 55 -22.07 3.06 0.08
N LEU A 56 -21.87 3.97 1.05
CA LEU A 56 -20.61 4.70 1.23
C LEU A 56 -19.46 3.75 1.63
N LYS A 57 -18.73 3.27 0.63
CA LYS A 57 -17.47 2.54 0.81
C LYS A 57 -16.34 3.42 0.28
N PRO A 58 -15.19 3.45 0.96
CA PRO A 58 -14.03 4.15 0.41
C PRO A 58 -13.49 3.40 -0.81
N GLU A 59 -12.58 4.04 -1.52
CA GLU A 59 -11.92 3.46 -2.67
C GLU A 59 -11.12 2.20 -2.29
N TRP A 60 -10.91 1.33 -3.26
CA TRP A 60 -10.34 -0.01 -3.05
C TRP A 60 -8.98 -0.01 -2.33
N TYR A 61 -8.17 1.03 -2.53
CA TYR A 61 -6.85 1.20 -1.89
C TYR A 61 -6.96 1.68 -0.42
N PHE A 62 -8.12 2.17 0.01
CA PHE A 62 -8.40 2.53 1.41
C PHE A 62 -9.19 1.45 2.17
N LEU A 63 -9.74 0.44 1.49
CA LEU A 63 -10.57 -0.61 2.13
C LEU A 63 -9.85 -1.33 3.28
N ALA A 64 -8.57 -1.63 3.17
CA ALA A 64 -7.83 -2.27 4.25
C ALA A 64 -7.73 -1.39 5.50
N ASN A 65 -7.43 -0.10 5.33
CA ASN A 65 -7.34 0.87 6.41
C ASN A 65 -8.71 1.10 7.06
N TYR A 66 -9.76 1.20 6.25
CA TYR A 66 -11.14 1.27 6.71
C TYR A 66 -11.53 0.04 7.52
N LYS A 67 -11.21 -1.16 7.02
CA LYS A 67 -11.53 -2.41 7.72
C LYS A 67 -10.80 -2.52 9.05
N PHE A 68 -9.54 -2.06 9.09
CA PHE A 68 -8.75 -1.98 10.29
C PHE A 68 -9.37 -1.03 11.33
N LEU A 69 -9.88 0.13 10.91
CA LEU A 69 -10.60 1.07 11.80
C LEU A 69 -11.87 0.45 12.39
N GLN A 70 -12.66 -0.27 11.58
CA GLN A 70 -13.81 -1.01 12.09
C GLN A 70 -13.41 -2.08 13.12
N MET A 71 -12.27 -2.75 12.92
CA MET A 71 -11.78 -3.72 13.91
C MET A 71 -11.40 -3.06 15.23
N ALA A 72 -10.98 -1.79 15.22
CA ALA A 72 -10.73 -1.06 16.46
C ALA A 72 -12.00 -0.85 17.29
N GLU A 73 -13.20 -0.93 16.70
CA GLU A 73 -14.48 -0.88 17.44
C GLU A 73 -14.66 -2.07 18.40
N TYR A 74 -13.99 -3.20 18.16
CA TYR A 74 -13.97 -4.30 19.13
C TYR A 74 -13.31 -3.92 20.47
N LEU A 75 -12.59 -2.79 20.53
CA LEU A 75 -11.97 -2.23 21.74
C LEU A 75 -12.92 -1.30 22.52
N ASP A 76 -14.19 -1.21 22.16
CA ASP A 76 -15.17 -0.33 22.84
C ASP A 76 -15.35 -0.66 24.33
N PHE A 77 -15.01 -1.88 24.75
CA PHE A 77 -14.99 -2.25 26.17
C PHE A 77 -14.04 -1.41 27.04
N LEU A 78 -13.04 -0.74 26.44
CA LEU A 78 -12.13 0.19 27.11
C LEU A 78 -12.71 1.61 27.27
N GLY A 79 -13.90 1.85 26.71
CA GLY A 79 -14.61 3.13 26.69
C GLY A 79 -14.78 3.69 25.28
N SER A 80 -15.83 4.49 25.07
CA SER A 80 -16.27 4.99 23.75
C SER A 80 -15.25 5.88 23.01
N TRP A 81 -14.24 6.39 23.70
CA TRP A 81 -13.14 7.15 23.11
C TRP A 81 -12.05 6.23 22.50
N ALA A 82 -11.93 5.00 23.00
CA ALA A 82 -10.81 4.12 22.71
C ALA A 82 -10.76 3.66 21.25
N PRO A 83 -11.85 3.19 20.62
CA PRO A 83 -11.82 2.79 19.20
C PRO A 83 -11.31 3.89 18.27
N LYS A 84 -11.77 5.13 18.47
CA LYS A 84 -11.42 6.28 17.63
C LYS A 84 -9.94 6.63 17.75
N LEU A 85 -9.43 6.77 18.98
CA LEU A 85 -8.03 7.13 19.20
C LEU A 85 -7.09 5.99 18.82
N ILE A 86 -7.38 4.76 19.26
CA ILE A 86 -6.50 3.60 19.03
C ILE A 86 -6.44 3.28 17.53
N GLY A 87 -7.57 3.33 16.82
CA GLY A 87 -7.60 3.09 15.38
C GLY A 87 -6.69 4.05 14.60
N ILE A 88 -6.77 5.36 14.89
CA ILE A 88 -5.92 6.38 14.25
C ILE A 88 -4.45 6.19 14.63
N LEU A 89 -4.16 6.05 15.93
CA LEU A 89 -2.78 5.89 16.42
C LEU A 89 -2.12 4.64 15.85
N ALA A 90 -2.86 3.54 15.71
CA ALA A 90 -2.33 2.31 15.15
C ALA A 90 -1.99 2.44 13.66
N GLN A 91 -2.79 3.17 12.87
CA GLN A 91 -2.43 3.45 11.47
C GLN A 91 -1.18 4.32 11.36
N MET A 92 -1.08 5.37 12.19
CA MET A 92 0.14 6.19 12.26
C MET A 92 1.35 5.35 12.64
N PHE A 93 1.18 4.43 13.59
CA PHE A 93 2.25 3.55 14.03
C PHE A 93 2.77 2.65 12.90
N VAL A 94 1.91 2.11 12.04
CA VAL A 94 2.34 1.32 10.87
C VAL A 94 3.24 2.14 9.95
N VAL A 95 2.84 3.38 9.62
CA VAL A 95 3.64 4.28 8.78
C VAL A 95 4.98 4.61 9.44
N LEU A 96 4.99 4.89 10.75
CA LEU A 96 6.22 5.16 11.51
C LEU A 96 7.15 3.95 11.51
N VAL A 97 6.64 2.74 11.73
CA VAL A 97 7.45 1.51 11.68
C VAL A 97 8.07 1.32 10.31
N LEU A 98 7.33 1.56 9.22
CA LEU A 98 7.88 1.48 7.86
C LEU A 98 8.92 2.57 7.56
N MET A 99 8.70 3.79 8.05
CA MET A 99 9.63 4.91 7.90
C MET A 99 10.96 4.64 8.65
N PHE A 100 10.87 4.10 9.86
CA PHE A 100 12.03 3.77 10.68
C PHE A 100 12.58 2.36 10.45
N PHE A 101 11.98 1.60 9.52
CA PHE A 101 12.40 0.26 9.15
C PHE A 101 13.90 0.12 8.85
N PRO A 102 14.55 1.01 8.06
CA PRO A 102 15.99 0.88 7.78
C PRO A 102 16.90 1.03 9.02
N PHE A 103 16.39 1.59 10.13
CA PHE A 103 17.16 1.70 11.38
C PHE A 103 17.00 0.47 12.27
N PHE A 104 15.86 -0.22 12.17
CA PHE A 104 15.61 -1.47 12.88
C PHE A 104 16.29 -2.66 12.20
N ASP A 105 16.35 -2.64 10.87
CA ASP A 105 17.01 -3.67 10.09
C ASP A 105 18.53 -3.47 10.01
N LYS A 106 19.25 -4.04 10.98
CA LYS A 106 20.72 -3.98 11.05
C LYS A 106 21.42 -5.09 10.25
N ASN A 107 20.68 -5.92 9.51
CA ASN A 107 21.29 -7.04 8.80
C ASN A 107 22.17 -6.53 7.64
N PRO A 108 23.47 -6.90 7.60
CA PRO A 108 24.36 -6.47 6.52
C PRO A 108 23.96 -7.05 5.15
N GLU A 109 23.22 -8.17 5.14
CA GLU A 109 22.78 -8.81 3.90
C GLU A 109 21.54 -8.14 3.32
N ARG A 110 21.62 -7.83 2.02
CA ARG A 110 20.55 -7.14 1.27
C ARG A 110 19.85 -8.04 0.26
N HIS A 111 20.48 -9.15 -0.12
CA HIS A 111 19.95 -10.01 -1.16
C HIS A 111 18.70 -10.77 -0.64
N PRO A 112 17.51 -10.62 -1.26
CA PRO A 112 16.27 -11.20 -0.74
C PRO A 112 16.38 -12.72 -0.49
N ARG A 113 16.96 -13.48 -1.42
CA ARG A 113 17.13 -14.95 -1.28
C ARG A 113 17.98 -15.37 -0.09
N ARG A 114 18.82 -14.49 0.46
CA ARG A 114 19.65 -14.76 1.65
C ARG A 114 18.93 -14.37 2.94
N ARG A 115 17.73 -13.80 2.87
CA ARG A 115 16.91 -13.36 4.01
C ARG A 115 15.49 -13.94 3.95
N PRO A 116 15.34 -15.27 3.99
CA PRO A 116 14.04 -15.93 3.83
C PRO A 116 13.03 -15.53 4.91
N VAL A 117 13.48 -15.28 6.16
CA VAL A 117 12.59 -14.82 7.25
C VAL A 117 12.00 -13.45 6.95
N MET A 118 12.80 -12.51 6.42
CA MET A 118 12.33 -11.16 6.12
C MET A 118 11.35 -11.16 4.94
N ILE A 119 11.65 -11.96 3.90
CA ILE A 119 10.69 -12.20 2.80
C ILE A 119 9.40 -12.79 3.35
N PHE A 120 9.48 -13.81 4.20
CA PHE A 120 8.30 -14.46 4.75
C PHE A 120 7.43 -13.49 5.53
N VAL A 121 8.01 -12.68 6.41
CA VAL A 121 7.28 -11.63 7.14
C VAL A 121 6.65 -10.64 6.16
N GLY A 122 7.39 -10.15 5.17
CA GLY A 122 6.86 -9.23 4.16
C GLY A 122 5.69 -9.82 3.35
N LEU A 123 5.80 -11.08 2.93
CA LEU A 123 4.73 -11.79 2.23
C LEU A 123 3.50 -11.98 3.13
N VAL A 124 3.69 -12.38 4.38
CA VAL A 124 2.60 -12.49 5.36
C VAL A 124 1.91 -11.15 5.56
N SER A 125 2.67 -10.04 5.68
CA SER A 125 2.09 -8.69 5.77
C SER A 125 1.26 -8.32 4.54
N ILE A 126 1.75 -8.64 3.33
CA ILE A 126 0.99 -8.41 2.08
C ILE A 126 -0.28 -9.25 2.04
N ILE A 127 -0.21 -10.52 2.45
CA ILE A 127 -1.38 -11.42 2.49
C ILE A 127 -2.41 -10.90 3.50
N ILE A 128 -1.99 -10.51 4.70
CA ILE A 128 -2.87 -9.92 5.71
C ILE A 128 -3.54 -8.66 5.16
N TYR A 129 -2.76 -7.78 4.52
CA TYR A 129 -3.31 -6.57 3.90
C TYR A 129 -4.34 -6.90 2.82
N GLY A 130 -4.06 -7.87 1.95
CA GLY A 130 -5.02 -8.35 0.94
C GLY A 130 -6.30 -8.95 1.53
N ILE A 131 -6.19 -9.71 2.63
CA ILE A 131 -7.34 -10.22 3.38
C ILE A 131 -8.16 -9.07 3.94
N LEU A 132 -7.53 -8.02 4.49
CA LEU A 132 -8.23 -6.84 4.99
C LEU A 132 -8.96 -6.08 3.87
N VAL A 133 -8.35 -5.93 2.69
CA VAL A 133 -9.03 -5.37 1.51
C VAL A 133 -10.27 -6.19 1.18
N TYR A 134 -10.13 -7.52 1.09
CA TYR A 134 -11.24 -8.40 0.75
C TYR A 134 -12.38 -8.32 1.79
N LEU A 135 -12.04 -8.36 3.08
CA LEU A 135 -13.02 -8.22 4.16
C LEU A 135 -13.68 -6.83 4.21
N GLY A 136 -12.96 -5.79 3.82
CA GLY A 136 -13.49 -4.43 3.66
C GLY A 136 -14.40 -4.29 2.43
N TYR A 137 -14.17 -5.09 1.40
CA TYR A 137 -15.02 -5.10 0.20
C TYR A 137 -16.34 -5.85 0.42
N VAL A 138 -16.28 -7.02 1.07
CA VAL A 138 -17.45 -7.93 1.21
C VAL A 138 -18.44 -7.49 2.29
N LYS A 139 -17.99 -6.81 3.34
CA LYS A 139 -18.87 -6.12 4.30
C LYS A 139 -19.23 -4.74 3.78
#